data_AF-A0A0T7GEC5-F1
#
_entry.id   AF-A0A0T7GEC5-F1
#
_cell.length_a   1.000
_cell.length_b   1.000
_cell.length_c   1.000
_cell.angle_alpha   90.00
_cell.angle_beta   90.00
_cell.angle_gamma   90.00
#
_symmetry.space_group_name_H-M   'P 1'
#
loop_
_entity.id
_entity.type
_entity.pdbx_description
1 polymer ?
#
loop_
_entity_poly.entity_id
_entity_poly.type
_entity_poly.pdbx_seq_one_letter_code
_entity_poly.pdbx_strand_id
1 'polypeptide(L)'
;MSIADRLVTGSLWVSLSRVIVNGLSTLSTIILAWYLLPSDFGLVALATTMLAIVTTITELSLNEALIRHEAPEESHFSAAWTLAATRGLILCALFAAFAYPAALIYDDPRLFGVLLVLSLSLLINGFANPRRIMLQRELIFRQEFVLNVAQKIAGFVATVAIAVIYQTYWALVVGTLVMQITNVVASYFILPFRPRITFSHMREFFSFSIWITAGQIVNTLNWRFDYLLIGKVLTGSALGFYSLGGQLAMTPTREATAPLTATIYPAFANVRHDPARLAAAYQRTQALLTAVALPAGIGMAVIADPLVRLVLGEKWLPVIFIIQALASVYALQTLGSLNQPLGMALGQTRTLFIRDAQMLLVRIPVITIGLVFWGLPGLVFSRVLTGLFSAFVNMIIVKRFISVSVSAQLWANFRALASSAVMAAGVSLADRYMGVETTHIGLVLQLAALICLGGVLYCGSSIFLWLVMDRPNGPETEVRKIAAKVLSKVSHA
;
A
#
# COMPACT_ATOMS: atom_id res chain seq x y z
N MET A 1 3.43 3.17 34.14
CA MET A 1 4.01 3.65 32.86
C MET A 1 3.30 4.91 32.47
N SER A 2 4.05 5.99 32.21
CA SER A 2 3.47 7.22 31.68
C SER A 2 2.85 6.97 30.29
N ILE A 3 1.96 7.84 29.83
CA ILE A 3 1.41 7.77 28.46
C ILE A 3 2.55 7.80 27.43
N ALA A 4 3.62 8.55 27.71
CA ALA A 4 4.82 8.60 26.88
C ALA A 4 5.53 7.24 26.78
N ASP A 5 5.68 6.51 27.89
CA ASP A 5 6.30 5.17 27.86
C ASP A 5 5.45 4.17 27.07
N ARG A 6 4.12 4.21 27.24
CA ARG A 6 3.19 3.36 26.47
C ARG A 6 3.24 3.65 24.97
N LEU A 7 3.42 4.92 24.58
CA LEU A 7 3.58 5.31 23.19
C LEU A 7 4.91 4.83 22.59
N VAL A 8 6.01 4.93 23.35
CA VAL A 8 7.32 4.45 22.89
C VAL A 8 7.32 2.94 22.76
N THR A 9 6.93 2.20 23.80
CA THR A 9 6.83 0.73 23.73
C THR A 9 5.82 0.29 22.67
N GLY A 10 4.74 1.03 22.51
CA GLY A 10 3.75 0.82 21.46
C GLY A 10 4.30 0.94 20.05
N SER A 11 5.06 2.00 19.79
CA SER A 11 5.70 2.22 18.49
C SER A 11 6.68 1.08 18.12
N LEU A 12 7.38 0.51 19.12
CA LEU A 12 8.25 -0.64 18.93
C LEU A 12 7.47 -1.90 18.53
N TRP A 13 6.36 -2.21 19.23
CA TRP A 13 5.50 -3.35 18.88
C TRP A 13 4.89 -3.21 17.47
N VAL A 14 4.41 -2.03 17.12
CA VAL A 14 3.85 -1.77 15.78
C VAL A 14 4.92 -1.91 14.70
N SER A 15 6.11 -1.36 14.94
CA SER A 15 7.23 -1.45 13.99
C SER A 15 7.69 -2.90 13.81
N LEU A 16 7.84 -3.65 14.91
CA LEU A 16 8.21 -5.07 14.86
C LEU A 16 7.14 -5.91 14.17
N SER A 17 5.86 -5.70 14.48
CA SER A 17 4.74 -6.36 13.80
C SER A 17 4.84 -6.15 12.30
N ARG A 18 5.07 -4.91 11.88
CA ARG A 18 5.16 -4.53 10.48
C ARG A 18 6.33 -5.20 9.76
N VAL A 19 7.52 -5.20 10.37
CA VAL A 19 8.71 -5.87 9.81
C VAL A 19 8.44 -7.36 9.62
N ILE A 20 7.89 -8.04 10.63
CA ILE A 20 7.57 -9.46 10.55
C ILE A 20 6.51 -9.72 9.48
N VAL A 21 5.41 -8.97 9.49
CA VAL A 21 4.29 -9.20 8.57
C VAL A 21 4.68 -8.93 7.12
N ASN A 22 5.44 -7.86 6.86
CA ASN A 22 5.86 -7.50 5.50
C ASN A 22 7.01 -8.38 5.02
N GLY A 23 7.92 -8.80 5.92
CA GLY A 23 8.94 -9.80 5.64
C GLY A 23 8.31 -11.13 5.21
N LEU A 24 7.37 -11.65 6.01
CA LEU A 24 6.62 -12.88 5.67
C LEU A 24 5.79 -12.72 4.39
N SER A 25 5.21 -11.54 4.14
CA SER A 25 4.47 -11.28 2.89
C SER A 25 5.39 -11.34 1.67
N THR A 26 6.54 -10.68 1.75
CA THR A 26 7.52 -10.65 0.66
C THR A 26 8.09 -12.03 0.40
N LEU A 27 8.46 -12.74 1.47
CA LEU A 27 8.94 -14.12 1.39
C LEU A 27 7.88 -15.06 0.79
N SER A 28 6.63 -14.92 1.22
CA SER A 28 5.51 -15.69 0.64
C SER A 28 5.39 -15.45 -0.85
N THR A 29 5.40 -14.18 -1.29
CA THR A 29 5.28 -13.81 -2.69
C THR A 29 6.44 -14.37 -3.52
N ILE A 30 7.67 -14.35 -3.01
CA ILE A 30 8.84 -14.93 -3.69
C ILE A 30 8.70 -16.44 -3.84
N ILE A 31 8.39 -17.15 -2.74
CA ILE A 31 8.21 -18.61 -2.76
C ILE A 31 7.08 -19.00 -3.73
N LEU A 32 5.96 -18.30 -3.66
CA LEU A 32 4.84 -18.52 -4.58
C LEU A 32 5.22 -18.28 -6.03
N ALA A 33 6.02 -17.25 -6.30
CA ALA A 33 6.51 -16.98 -7.65
C ALA A 33 7.40 -18.11 -8.18
N TRP A 34 8.10 -18.87 -7.33
CA TRP A 34 8.85 -20.06 -7.76
C TRP A 34 7.96 -21.22 -8.14
N TYR A 35 6.92 -21.53 -7.36
CA TYR A 35 6.09 -22.71 -7.60
C TYR A 35 4.92 -22.48 -8.56
N LEU A 36 4.40 -21.26 -8.65
CA LEU A 36 3.20 -20.96 -9.44
C LEU A 36 3.52 -20.39 -10.82
N LEU A 37 2.54 -20.49 -11.72
CA LEU A 37 2.58 -19.87 -13.03
C LEU A 37 2.13 -18.40 -12.94
N PRO A 38 2.58 -17.51 -13.85
CA PRO A 38 2.06 -16.15 -13.92
C PRO A 38 0.53 -16.10 -14.08
N SER A 39 -0.07 -17.04 -14.82
CA SER A 39 -1.52 -17.12 -14.99
C SER A 39 -2.29 -17.38 -13.69
N ASP A 40 -1.69 -18.09 -12.72
CA ASP A 40 -2.26 -18.32 -11.39
C ASP A 40 -2.32 -17.03 -10.57
N PHE A 41 -1.25 -16.24 -10.61
CA PHE A 41 -1.21 -14.90 -10.01
C PHE A 41 -2.26 -13.99 -10.66
N GLY A 42 -2.44 -14.07 -11.98
CA GLY A 42 -3.45 -13.31 -12.70
C GLY A 42 -4.87 -13.65 -12.26
N LEU A 43 -5.19 -14.95 -12.19
CA LEU A 43 -6.49 -15.44 -11.75
C LEU A 43 -6.85 -14.92 -10.35
N VAL A 44 -5.93 -15.07 -9.39
CA VAL A 44 -6.18 -14.63 -8.01
C VAL A 44 -6.18 -13.11 -7.91
N ALA A 45 -5.34 -12.40 -8.66
CA ALA A 45 -5.35 -10.94 -8.72
C ALA A 45 -6.69 -10.41 -9.24
N LEU A 46 -7.27 -11.03 -10.26
CA LEU A 46 -8.59 -10.69 -10.76
C LEU A 46 -9.67 -10.90 -9.70
N ALA A 47 -9.70 -12.09 -9.10
CA ALA A 47 -10.70 -12.44 -8.11
C ALA A 47 -10.63 -11.56 -6.86
N THR A 48 -9.42 -11.27 -6.36
CA THR A 48 -9.20 -10.36 -5.22
C THR A 48 -9.49 -8.90 -5.58
N THR A 49 -9.35 -8.50 -6.85
CA THR A 49 -9.76 -7.17 -7.33
C THR A 49 -11.28 -7.02 -7.28
N MET A 50 -12.03 -8.02 -7.74
CA MET A 50 -13.51 -8.03 -7.62
C MET A 50 -13.93 -7.99 -6.14
N LEU A 51 -13.28 -8.80 -5.30
CA LEU A 51 -13.52 -8.82 -3.86
C LEU A 51 -13.25 -7.44 -3.22
N ALA A 52 -12.16 -6.76 -3.59
CA ALA A 52 -11.80 -5.43 -3.10
C ALA A 52 -12.85 -4.37 -3.46
N ILE A 53 -13.43 -4.45 -4.67
CA ILE A 53 -14.49 -3.54 -5.11
C ILE A 53 -15.76 -3.75 -4.28
N VAL A 54 -16.21 -5.00 -4.15
CA VAL A 54 -17.43 -5.34 -3.38
C VAL A 54 -17.28 -4.95 -1.91
N THR A 55 -16.14 -5.25 -1.29
CA THR A 55 -15.85 -4.87 0.11
C THR A 55 -15.84 -3.36 0.28
N THR A 56 -15.22 -2.60 -0.62
CA THR A 56 -15.20 -1.13 -0.55
C THR A 56 -16.60 -0.53 -0.66
N ILE A 57 -17.39 -0.96 -1.65
CA ILE A 57 -18.74 -0.40 -1.90
C ILE A 57 -19.67 -0.63 -0.71
N THR A 58 -19.47 -1.74 0.00
CA THR A 58 -20.37 -2.17 1.08
C THR A 58 -19.79 -1.87 2.46
N GLU A 59 -18.66 -1.16 2.55
CA GLU A 59 -17.97 -0.94 3.81
C GLU A 59 -18.81 -0.12 4.77
N LEU A 60 -19.15 -0.75 5.89
CA LEU A 60 -19.84 -0.10 6.99
C LEU A 60 -18.79 0.51 7.91
N SER A 61 -18.93 1.79 8.26
CA SER A 61 -17.99 2.51 9.15
C SER A 61 -18.15 2.11 10.62
N LEU A 62 -18.33 0.81 10.91
CA LEU A 62 -18.61 0.27 12.25
C LEU A 62 -17.47 0.53 13.23
N ASN A 63 -16.23 0.36 12.76
CA ASN A 63 -15.03 0.60 13.56
C ASN A 63 -14.93 2.07 13.99
N GLU A 64 -15.20 3.01 13.08
CA GLU A 64 -15.17 4.45 13.39
C GLU A 64 -16.27 4.84 14.38
N ALA A 65 -17.47 4.28 14.23
CA ALA A 65 -18.58 4.51 15.15
C ALA A 65 -18.25 4.02 16.58
N LEU A 66 -17.68 2.81 16.71
CA LEU A 66 -17.26 2.26 18.00
C LEU A 66 -16.11 3.05 18.65
N ILE A 67 -15.17 3.58 17.86
CA ILE A 67 -14.08 4.41 18.38
C ILE A 67 -14.60 5.75 18.93
N ARG A 68 -15.55 6.38 18.22
CA ARG A 68 -16.11 7.69 18.60
C ARG A 68 -17.03 7.63 19.81
N HIS A 69 -17.63 6.47 20.08
CA HIS A 69 -18.54 6.30 21.21
C HIS A 69 -17.80 6.41 22.55
N GLU A 70 -18.18 7.31 23.45
CA GLU A 70 -17.41 7.59 24.68
C GLU A 70 -17.34 6.39 25.63
N ALA A 71 -18.42 5.62 25.78
CA ALA A 71 -18.48 4.42 26.62
C ALA A 71 -19.27 3.28 25.95
N PRO A 72 -18.66 2.53 25.01
CA PRO A 72 -19.37 1.47 24.30
C PRO A 72 -19.70 0.30 25.24
N GLU A 73 -20.98 0.03 25.44
CA GLU A 73 -21.46 -1.15 26.18
C GLU A 73 -21.38 -2.43 25.33
N GLU A 74 -21.53 -3.59 25.97
CA GLU A 74 -21.54 -4.90 25.29
C GLU A 74 -22.63 -5.03 24.21
N SER A 75 -23.74 -4.30 24.36
CA SER A 75 -24.83 -4.17 23.38
C SER A 75 -24.35 -3.53 22.07
N HIS A 76 -23.49 -2.51 22.12
CA HIS A 76 -22.93 -1.83 20.94
C HIS A 76 -22.01 -2.76 20.15
N PHE A 77 -21.15 -3.52 20.86
CA PHE A 77 -20.31 -4.53 20.22
C PHE A 77 -21.14 -5.65 19.60
N SER A 78 -22.19 -6.10 20.28
CA SER A 78 -23.12 -7.13 19.79
C SER A 78 -23.92 -6.66 18.56
N ALA A 79 -24.33 -5.40 18.53
CA ALA A 79 -24.98 -4.79 17.38
C ALA A 79 -24.03 -4.65 16.18
N ALA A 80 -22.81 -4.17 16.41
CA ALA A 80 -21.78 -4.08 15.36
C ALA A 80 -21.44 -5.46 14.78
N TRP A 81 -21.30 -6.47 15.64
CA TRP A 81 -21.08 -7.85 15.21
C TRP A 81 -22.27 -8.39 14.41
N THR A 82 -23.50 -8.17 14.87
CA THR A 82 -24.71 -8.61 14.17
C THR A 82 -24.77 -8.01 12.77
N LEU A 83 -24.51 -6.70 12.66
CA LEU A 83 -24.52 -5.99 11.38
C LEU A 83 -23.39 -6.45 10.44
N ALA A 84 -22.19 -6.68 10.97
CA ALA A 84 -21.06 -7.22 10.20
C ALA A 84 -21.32 -8.66 9.72
N ALA A 85 -21.87 -9.52 10.58
CA ALA A 85 -22.19 -10.90 10.26
C ALA A 85 -23.33 -10.99 9.22
N THR A 86 -24.40 -10.20 9.37
CA THR A 86 -25.49 -10.12 8.40
C THR A 86 -24.98 -9.59 7.06
N ARG A 87 -24.16 -8.53 7.05
CA ARG A 87 -23.49 -8.04 5.83
C ARG A 87 -22.64 -9.14 5.20
N GLY A 88 -21.78 -9.79 5.97
CA GLY A 88 -20.89 -10.84 5.49
C GLY A 88 -21.64 -12.00 4.85
N LEU A 89 -22.76 -12.42 5.44
CA LEU A 89 -23.64 -13.46 4.89
C LEU A 89 -24.30 -13.05 3.58
N ILE A 90 -24.90 -11.86 3.52
CA ILE A 90 -25.54 -11.34 2.31
C ILE A 90 -24.50 -11.22 1.19
N LEU A 91 -23.33 -10.65 1.48
CA LEU A 91 -22.28 -10.47 0.50
C LEU A 91 -21.67 -11.81 0.05
N CYS A 92 -21.52 -12.78 0.96
CA CYS A 92 -21.09 -14.12 0.59
C CYS A 92 -22.07 -14.74 -0.43
N ALA A 93 -23.38 -14.68 -0.16
CA ALA A 93 -24.39 -15.23 -1.06
C ALA A 93 -24.41 -14.51 -2.41
N LEU A 94 -24.40 -13.17 -2.42
CA LEU A 94 -24.38 -12.38 -3.66
C LEU A 94 -23.11 -12.60 -4.47
N PHE A 95 -21.95 -12.66 -3.81
CA PHE A 95 -20.67 -12.86 -4.49
C PHE A 95 -20.53 -14.29 -5.03
N ALA A 96 -21.02 -15.29 -4.30
CA ALA A 96 -21.11 -16.66 -4.80
C ALA A 96 -22.06 -16.78 -6.00
N ALA A 97 -23.22 -16.11 -5.96
CA ALA A 97 -24.14 -16.05 -7.11
C ALA A 97 -23.52 -15.34 -8.33
N PHE A 98 -22.71 -14.31 -8.09
CA PHE A 98 -21.98 -13.59 -9.14
C PHE A 98 -20.78 -14.38 -9.71
N ALA A 99 -20.30 -15.41 -9.02
CA ALA A 99 -19.12 -16.18 -9.44
C ALA A 99 -19.28 -16.82 -10.82
N TYR A 100 -20.46 -17.35 -11.14
CA TYR A 100 -20.72 -18.00 -12.43
C TYR A 100 -20.78 -16.98 -13.59
N PRO A 101 -21.57 -15.89 -13.52
CA PRO A 101 -21.50 -14.81 -14.49
C PRO A 101 -20.08 -14.25 -14.68
N ALA A 102 -19.33 -14.05 -13.60
CA ALA A 102 -17.96 -13.55 -13.68
C ALA A 102 -17.04 -14.51 -14.45
N ALA A 103 -17.13 -15.82 -14.22
CA ALA A 103 -16.34 -16.81 -14.95
C ALA A 103 -16.65 -16.81 -16.46
N LEU A 104 -17.92 -16.59 -16.84
CA LEU A 104 -18.32 -16.43 -18.23
C LEU A 104 -17.82 -15.11 -18.84
N ILE A 105 -17.93 -14.00 -18.11
CA ILE A 105 -17.47 -12.69 -18.58
C ILE A 105 -15.97 -12.70 -18.83
N TYR A 106 -15.18 -13.42 -18.03
CA TYR A 106 -13.72 -13.44 -18.15
C TYR A 106 -13.16 -14.66 -18.88
N ASP A 107 -14.04 -15.51 -19.42
CA ASP A 107 -13.66 -16.69 -20.22
C ASP A 107 -12.66 -17.63 -19.50
N ASP A 108 -12.71 -17.71 -18.16
CA ASP A 108 -11.86 -18.59 -17.34
C ASP A 108 -12.70 -19.40 -16.31
N PRO A 109 -12.93 -20.71 -16.55
CA PRO A 109 -13.72 -21.57 -15.65
C PRO A 109 -13.13 -21.68 -14.24
N ARG A 110 -11.82 -21.49 -14.07
CA ARG A 110 -11.17 -21.58 -12.75
C ARG A 110 -11.62 -20.43 -11.84
N LEU A 111 -12.03 -19.30 -12.42
CA LEU A 111 -12.48 -18.12 -11.69
C LEU A 111 -13.72 -18.41 -10.85
N PHE A 112 -14.62 -19.28 -11.32
CA PHE A 112 -15.82 -19.68 -10.57
C PHE A 112 -15.46 -20.25 -9.20
N GLY A 113 -14.57 -21.24 -9.16
CA GLY A 113 -14.14 -21.90 -7.92
C GLY A 113 -13.43 -20.92 -6.97
N VAL A 114 -12.55 -20.08 -7.52
CA VAL A 114 -11.83 -19.07 -6.73
C VAL A 114 -12.79 -18.05 -6.11
N LEU A 115 -13.75 -17.52 -6.88
CA LEU A 115 -14.73 -16.55 -6.38
C LEU A 115 -15.68 -17.15 -5.35
N LEU A 116 -16.11 -18.41 -5.54
CA LEU A 116 -16.94 -19.11 -4.56
C LEU A 116 -16.21 -19.25 -3.22
N VAL A 117 -14.96 -19.69 -3.24
CA VAL A 117 -14.17 -19.84 -2.01
C VAL A 117 -13.80 -18.47 -1.41
N LEU A 118 -13.49 -17.47 -2.21
CA LEU A 118 -13.28 -16.11 -1.73
C LEU A 118 -14.57 -15.46 -1.21
N SER A 119 -15.76 -15.90 -1.60
CA SER A 119 -17.00 -15.41 -1.00
C SER A 119 -17.08 -15.73 0.50
N LEU A 120 -16.51 -16.88 0.92
CA LEU A 120 -16.40 -17.26 2.34
C LEU A 120 -15.54 -16.26 3.12
N SER A 121 -14.58 -15.59 2.47
CA SER A 121 -13.79 -14.53 3.11
C SER A 121 -14.68 -13.38 3.61
N LEU A 122 -15.76 -13.05 2.89
CA LEU A 122 -16.71 -12.02 3.28
C LEU A 122 -17.49 -12.44 4.53
N LEU A 123 -17.88 -13.71 4.58
CA LEU A 123 -18.55 -14.29 5.74
C LEU A 123 -17.63 -14.35 6.97
N ILE A 124 -16.39 -14.82 6.80
CA ILE A 124 -15.40 -14.93 7.89
C ILE A 124 -15.08 -13.54 8.45
N ASN A 125 -14.87 -12.53 7.60
CA ASN A 125 -14.68 -11.15 8.07
C ASN A 125 -15.91 -10.60 8.80
N GLY A 126 -17.12 -11.03 8.42
CA GLY A 126 -18.35 -10.69 9.14
C GLY A 126 -18.38 -11.19 10.58
N PHE A 127 -17.64 -12.26 10.89
CA PHE A 127 -17.49 -12.80 12.25
C PHE A 127 -16.31 -12.20 13.03
N ALA A 128 -15.60 -11.19 12.49
CA ALA A 128 -14.50 -10.56 13.19
C ALA A 128 -14.94 -9.97 14.54
N ASN A 129 -14.10 -10.11 15.56
CA ASN A 129 -14.40 -9.61 16.90
C ASN A 129 -14.35 -8.08 16.95
N PRO A 130 -15.47 -7.38 17.16
CA PRO A 130 -15.52 -5.91 17.17
C PRO A 130 -14.75 -5.29 18.34
N ARG A 131 -14.48 -6.05 19.42
CA ARG A 131 -13.67 -5.55 20.56
C ARG A 131 -12.22 -5.28 20.17
N ARG A 132 -11.73 -5.85 19.06
CA ARG A 132 -10.36 -5.60 18.60
C ARG A 132 -10.09 -4.10 18.41
N ILE A 133 -11.09 -3.32 18.01
CA ILE A 133 -10.93 -1.88 17.82
C ILE A 133 -10.61 -1.14 19.13
N MET A 134 -10.98 -1.70 20.28
CA MET A 134 -10.61 -1.17 21.60
C MET A 134 -9.12 -1.31 21.89
N LEU A 135 -8.42 -2.31 21.33
CA LEU A 135 -6.96 -2.41 21.47
C LEU A 135 -6.24 -1.19 20.88
N GLN A 136 -6.75 -0.70 19.75
CA GLN A 136 -6.22 0.51 19.12
C GLN A 136 -6.56 1.76 19.93
N ARG A 137 -7.80 1.85 20.42
CA ARG A 137 -8.27 2.98 21.25
C ARG A 137 -7.54 3.08 22.59
N GLU A 138 -7.33 1.96 23.26
CA GLU A 138 -6.67 1.87 24.58
C GLU A 138 -5.14 1.76 24.47
N LEU A 139 -4.60 1.78 23.24
CA LEU A 139 -3.16 1.71 22.96
C LEU A 139 -2.51 0.42 23.49
N ILE A 140 -3.22 -0.71 23.42
CA ILE A 140 -2.74 -2.02 23.88
C ILE A 140 -2.07 -2.77 22.72
N PHE A 141 -0.88 -2.32 22.36
CA PHE A 141 -0.17 -2.77 21.16
C PHE A 141 0.37 -4.21 21.22
N ARG A 142 0.59 -4.77 22.41
CA ARG A 142 1.10 -6.14 22.56
C ARG A 142 0.11 -7.19 22.03
N GLN A 143 -1.17 -7.02 22.35
CA GLN A 143 -2.22 -7.95 21.90
C GLN A 143 -2.46 -7.79 20.38
N GLU A 144 -2.44 -6.55 19.89
CA GLU A 144 -2.53 -6.26 18.45
C GLU A 144 -1.33 -6.85 17.68
N PHE A 145 -0.12 -6.80 18.25
CA PHE A 145 1.06 -7.48 17.71
C PHE A 145 0.85 -8.99 17.60
N VAL A 146 0.43 -9.65 18.69
CA VAL A 146 0.22 -11.10 18.71
C VAL A 146 -0.82 -11.51 17.68
N LEU A 147 -1.96 -10.80 17.61
CA LEU A 147 -3.01 -11.06 16.63
C LEU A 147 -2.49 -10.93 15.19
N ASN A 148 -1.76 -9.84 14.89
CA ASN A 148 -1.26 -9.58 13.54
C ASN A 148 -0.17 -10.56 13.09
N VAL A 149 0.72 -10.97 14.01
CA VAL A 149 1.78 -11.92 13.71
C VAL A 149 1.23 -13.34 13.61
N ALA A 150 0.33 -13.75 14.52
CA ALA A 150 -0.25 -15.10 14.51
C ALA A 150 -1.05 -15.39 13.22
N GLN A 151 -1.93 -14.47 12.82
CA GLN A 151 -2.68 -14.64 11.56
C GLN A 151 -1.74 -14.72 10.34
N LYS A 152 -0.66 -13.93 10.33
CA LYS A 152 0.25 -13.88 9.19
C LYS A 152 1.11 -15.13 9.10
N ILE A 153 1.60 -15.64 10.23
CA ILE A 153 2.34 -16.91 10.28
C ILE A 153 1.45 -18.07 9.83
N ALA A 154 0.23 -18.18 10.35
CA ALA A 154 -0.69 -19.25 9.96
C ALA A 154 -1.01 -19.21 8.45
N GLY A 155 -1.32 -18.02 7.92
CA GLY A 155 -1.53 -17.82 6.49
C GLY A 155 -0.29 -18.15 5.67
N PHE A 156 0.90 -17.70 6.09
CA PHE A 156 2.18 -18.00 5.42
C PHE A 156 2.45 -19.50 5.36
N VAL A 157 2.31 -20.21 6.48
CA VAL A 157 2.55 -21.66 6.56
C VAL A 157 1.59 -22.40 5.64
N ALA A 158 0.29 -22.09 5.68
CA ALA A 158 -0.69 -22.71 4.79
C ALA A 158 -0.40 -22.42 3.31
N THR A 159 -0.07 -21.18 2.99
CA THR A 159 0.27 -20.74 1.63
C THR A 159 1.48 -21.51 1.10
N VAL A 160 2.57 -21.55 1.86
CA VAL A 160 3.82 -22.21 1.45
C VAL A 160 3.63 -23.73 1.39
N ALA A 161 2.97 -24.34 2.35
CA ALA A 161 2.72 -25.78 2.35
C ALA A 161 1.93 -26.21 1.10
N ILE A 162 0.85 -25.50 0.76
CA ILE A 162 0.05 -25.81 -0.43
C ILE A 162 0.84 -25.53 -1.71
N ALA A 163 1.61 -24.44 -1.76
CA ALA A 163 2.41 -24.10 -2.93
C ALA A 163 3.49 -25.16 -3.21
N VAL A 164 4.18 -25.65 -2.17
CA VAL A 164 5.27 -26.63 -2.32
C VAL A 164 4.72 -28.02 -2.67
N ILE A 165 3.61 -28.44 -2.04
CA ILE A 165 3.06 -29.80 -2.22
C ILE A 165 2.23 -29.91 -3.50
N TYR A 166 1.35 -28.95 -3.75
CA TYR A 166 0.33 -29.03 -4.81
C TYR A 166 0.58 -28.09 -5.99
N GLN A 167 1.49 -27.11 -5.86
CA GLN A 167 1.88 -26.18 -6.93
C GLN A 167 0.69 -25.53 -7.66
N THR A 168 -0.32 -25.13 -6.90
CA THR A 168 -1.61 -24.65 -7.44
C THR A 168 -2.00 -23.30 -6.85
N TYR A 169 -2.74 -22.50 -7.63
CA TYR A 169 -3.25 -21.18 -7.23
C TYR A 169 -4.06 -21.21 -5.92
N TRP A 170 -4.57 -22.38 -5.49
CA TRP A 170 -5.22 -22.54 -4.19
C TRP A 170 -4.32 -22.16 -3.01
N ALA A 171 -2.99 -22.18 -3.17
CA ALA A 171 -2.07 -21.69 -2.16
C ALA A 171 -2.36 -20.23 -1.76
N LEU A 172 -2.61 -19.36 -2.73
CA LEU A 172 -2.94 -17.94 -2.50
C LEU A 172 -4.32 -17.76 -1.85
N VAL A 173 -5.30 -18.56 -2.31
CA VAL A 173 -6.70 -18.45 -1.87
C VAL A 173 -6.88 -18.99 -0.45
N VAL A 174 -6.48 -20.24 -0.22
CA VAL A 174 -6.57 -20.92 1.08
C VAL A 174 -5.69 -20.22 2.10
N GLY A 175 -4.49 -19.79 1.72
CA GLY A 175 -3.62 -19.00 2.59
C GLY A 175 -4.28 -17.73 3.13
N THR A 176 -5.03 -17.03 2.28
CA THR A 176 -5.81 -15.84 2.67
C THR A 176 -6.95 -16.20 3.63
N LEU A 177 -7.67 -17.30 3.37
CA LEU A 177 -8.74 -17.76 4.26
C LEU A 177 -8.21 -18.22 5.62
N VAL A 178 -7.12 -18.99 5.66
CA VAL A 178 -6.49 -19.43 6.91
C VAL A 178 -6.06 -18.23 7.74
N MET A 179 -5.44 -17.22 7.11
CA MET A 179 -5.10 -15.96 7.79
C MET A 179 -6.33 -15.31 8.43
N GLN A 180 -7.45 -15.19 7.70
CA GLN A 180 -8.67 -14.58 8.22
C GLN A 180 -9.34 -15.42 9.33
N ILE A 181 -9.40 -16.75 9.16
CA ILE A 181 -9.94 -17.67 10.18
C ILE A 181 -9.10 -17.56 11.45
N THR A 182 -7.76 -17.59 11.33
CA THR A 182 -6.87 -17.40 12.48
C THR A 182 -7.09 -16.03 13.12
N ASN A 183 -7.32 -14.96 12.34
CA ASN A 183 -7.66 -13.65 12.89
C ASN A 183 -8.90 -13.71 13.79
N VAL A 184 -10.00 -14.25 13.26
CA VAL A 184 -11.27 -14.37 13.98
C VAL A 184 -11.06 -15.22 15.23
N VAL A 185 -10.57 -16.44 15.08
CA VAL A 185 -10.39 -17.39 16.17
C VAL A 185 -9.46 -16.84 17.26
N ALA A 186 -8.28 -16.34 16.90
CA ALA A 186 -7.32 -15.78 17.85
C ALA A 186 -7.89 -14.53 18.56
N SER A 187 -8.69 -13.72 17.88
CA SER A 187 -9.32 -12.55 18.48
C SER A 187 -10.33 -12.92 19.57
N TYR A 188 -11.08 -14.03 19.44
CA TYR A 188 -11.99 -14.51 20.48
C TYR A 188 -11.27 -15.12 21.67
N PHE A 189 -10.10 -15.73 21.46
CA PHE A 189 -9.26 -16.25 22.55
C PHE A 189 -8.59 -15.13 23.35
N ILE A 190 -8.06 -14.10 22.67
CA ILE A 190 -7.33 -13.01 23.32
C ILE A 190 -8.30 -11.97 23.92
N LEU A 191 -9.44 -11.74 23.26
CA LEU A 191 -10.48 -10.81 23.70
C LEU A 191 -11.81 -11.56 23.87
N PRO A 192 -12.03 -12.23 25.02
CA PRO A 192 -13.26 -12.95 25.27
C PRO A 192 -14.47 -12.03 25.02
N PHE A 193 -15.28 -12.41 24.04
CA PHE A 193 -16.50 -11.70 23.64
C PHE A 193 -17.53 -12.75 23.24
N ARG A 194 -18.75 -12.65 23.76
CA ARG A 194 -19.85 -13.55 23.40
C ARG A 194 -20.85 -12.77 22.56
N PRO A 195 -20.82 -12.92 21.22
CA PRO A 195 -21.71 -12.15 20.36
C PRO A 195 -23.15 -12.52 20.68
N ARG A 196 -23.99 -11.50 20.87
CA ARG A 196 -25.44 -11.65 20.98
C ARG A 196 -26.06 -11.03 19.73
N ILE A 197 -27.05 -11.69 19.14
CA ILE A 197 -27.81 -11.10 18.03
C ILE A 197 -28.62 -9.95 18.61
N THR A 198 -28.35 -8.74 18.17
CA THR A 198 -29.02 -7.55 18.69
C THR A 198 -29.13 -6.49 17.61
N PHE A 199 -30.34 -5.93 17.46
CA PHE A 199 -30.65 -4.87 16.49
C PHE A 199 -30.78 -3.48 17.14
N SER A 200 -30.53 -3.38 18.47
CA SER A 200 -30.43 -2.09 19.16
C SER A 200 -29.22 -1.31 18.65
N HIS A 201 -29.27 0.02 18.71
CA HIS A 201 -28.19 0.93 18.28
C HIS A 201 -27.82 0.84 16.78
N MET A 202 -28.48 0.00 15.97
CA MET A 202 -28.17 -0.12 14.54
C MET A 202 -28.26 1.22 13.79
N ARG A 203 -29.23 2.07 14.13
CA ARG A 203 -29.42 3.39 13.52
C ARG A 203 -28.21 4.32 13.72
N GLU A 204 -27.48 4.16 14.82
CA GLU A 204 -26.27 4.95 15.13
C GLU A 204 -25.11 4.60 14.20
N PHE A 205 -25.10 3.38 13.64
CA PHE A 205 -24.14 2.96 12.63
C PHE A 205 -24.51 3.38 11.20
N PHE A 206 -25.80 3.67 10.94
CA PHE A 206 -26.29 4.06 9.60
C PHE A 206 -26.15 5.55 9.31
N SER A 207 -25.85 6.38 10.32
CA SER A 207 -25.63 7.82 10.14
C SER A 207 -24.16 8.16 10.07
N PHE A 208 -23.49 7.93 8.93
CA PHE A 208 -22.36 8.75 8.49
C PHE A 208 -21.85 8.28 7.12
N SER A 209 -21.17 9.20 6.42
CA SER A 209 -20.15 8.90 5.41
C SER A 209 -20.56 8.50 3.99
N ILE A 210 -21.75 8.84 3.49
CA ILE A 210 -22.06 8.63 2.05
C ILE A 210 -21.01 9.23 1.10
N TRP A 211 -20.45 10.41 1.46
CA TRP A 211 -19.36 11.05 0.71
C TRP A 211 -18.00 10.37 0.87
N ILE A 212 -17.73 9.77 2.02
CA ILE A 212 -16.48 9.04 2.27
C ILE A 212 -16.53 7.70 1.53
N THR A 213 -17.63 6.97 1.64
CA THR A 213 -17.87 5.73 0.88
C THR A 213 -17.83 6.00 -0.62
N ALA A 214 -18.52 7.04 -1.12
CA ALA A 214 -18.44 7.42 -2.53
C ALA A 214 -17.00 7.73 -2.97
N GLY A 215 -16.22 8.48 -2.17
CA GLY A 215 -14.81 8.72 -2.44
C GLY A 215 -13.96 7.47 -2.43
N GLN A 216 -14.19 6.55 -1.51
CA GLN A 216 -13.49 5.25 -1.47
C GLN A 216 -13.82 4.39 -2.67
N ILE A 217 -15.08 4.35 -3.14
CA ILE A 217 -15.47 3.62 -4.35
C ILE A 217 -14.72 4.14 -5.56
N VAL A 218 -14.72 5.47 -5.76
CA VAL A 218 -14.00 6.11 -6.85
C VAL A 218 -12.50 5.85 -6.74
N ASN A 219 -11.93 5.90 -5.53
CA ASN A 219 -10.53 5.61 -5.29
C ASN A 219 -10.17 4.16 -5.59
N THR A 220 -10.96 3.19 -5.11
CA THR A 220 -10.76 1.77 -5.38
C THR A 220 -10.83 1.49 -6.88
N LEU A 221 -11.82 2.05 -7.59
CA LEU A 221 -11.89 1.92 -9.05
C LEU A 221 -10.64 2.52 -9.72
N ASN A 222 -10.16 3.69 -9.29
CA ASN A 222 -8.93 4.28 -9.82
C ASN A 222 -7.71 3.36 -9.68
N TRP A 223 -7.65 2.52 -8.65
CA TRP A 223 -6.53 1.61 -8.35
C TRP A 223 -6.73 0.17 -8.81
N ARG A 224 -7.96 -0.22 -9.16
CA ARG A 224 -8.35 -1.60 -9.47
C ARG A 224 -8.86 -1.79 -10.89
N PHE A 225 -9.21 -0.70 -11.59
CA PHE A 225 -9.78 -0.78 -12.94
C PHE A 225 -8.82 -1.41 -13.96
N ASP A 226 -7.53 -1.13 -13.85
CA ASP A 226 -6.47 -1.74 -14.66
C ASP A 226 -6.46 -3.28 -14.53
N TYR A 227 -6.61 -3.83 -13.32
CA TYR A 227 -6.68 -5.28 -13.12
C TYR A 227 -7.89 -5.93 -13.81
N LEU A 228 -9.07 -5.29 -13.73
CA LEU A 228 -10.27 -5.77 -14.41
C LEU A 228 -10.10 -5.74 -15.93
N LEU A 229 -9.56 -4.64 -16.45
CA LEU A 229 -9.40 -4.45 -17.88
C LEU A 229 -8.38 -5.44 -18.47
N ILE A 230 -7.23 -5.61 -17.82
CA ILE A 230 -6.23 -6.62 -18.23
C ILE A 230 -6.83 -8.02 -18.16
N GLY A 231 -7.56 -8.35 -17.10
CA GLY A 231 -8.18 -9.67 -16.95
C GLY A 231 -9.16 -10.01 -18.08
N LYS A 232 -9.86 -9.02 -18.64
CA LYS A 232 -10.82 -9.24 -19.73
C LYS A 232 -10.19 -9.22 -21.11
N VAL A 233 -9.25 -8.30 -21.36
CA VAL A 233 -8.72 -8.03 -22.71
C VAL A 233 -7.45 -8.82 -22.99
N LEU A 234 -6.63 -9.10 -21.98
CA LEU A 234 -5.37 -9.83 -22.12
C LEU A 234 -5.46 -11.21 -21.46
N THR A 235 -4.38 -11.97 -21.57
CA THR A 235 -4.26 -13.30 -20.97
C THR A 235 -4.07 -13.21 -19.45
N GLY A 236 -4.45 -14.28 -18.74
CA GLY A 236 -4.20 -14.40 -17.29
C GLY A 236 -2.72 -14.21 -16.92
N SER A 237 -1.77 -14.63 -17.77
CA SER A 237 -0.35 -14.41 -17.53
C SER A 237 0.04 -12.93 -17.54
N ALA A 238 -0.54 -12.13 -18.43
CA ALA A 238 -0.31 -10.68 -18.47
C ALA A 238 -0.78 -9.99 -17.18
N LEU A 239 -1.95 -10.41 -16.66
CA LEU A 239 -2.43 -9.93 -15.36
C LEU A 239 -1.53 -10.39 -14.21
N GLY A 240 -0.97 -11.60 -14.28
CA GLY A 240 0.02 -12.09 -13.33
C GLY A 240 1.28 -11.23 -13.29
N PHE A 241 1.86 -10.95 -14.47
CA PHE A 241 3.02 -10.06 -14.59
C PHE A 241 2.72 -8.66 -14.05
N TYR A 242 1.57 -8.09 -14.43
CA TYR A 242 1.14 -6.78 -13.97
C TYR A 242 0.92 -6.73 -12.45
N SER A 243 0.27 -7.74 -11.90
CA SER A 243 -0.03 -7.84 -10.47
C SER A 243 1.24 -7.96 -9.64
N LEU A 244 2.10 -8.93 -9.95
CA LEU A 244 3.35 -9.15 -9.22
C LEU A 244 4.30 -7.96 -9.40
N GLY A 245 4.45 -7.48 -10.63
CA GLY A 245 5.29 -6.32 -10.94
C GLY A 245 4.83 -5.06 -10.22
N GLY A 246 3.53 -4.77 -10.23
CA GLY A 246 2.94 -3.64 -9.51
C GLY A 246 3.14 -3.74 -8.00
N GLN A 247 2.99 -4.94 -7.43
CA GLN A 247 3.22 -5.18 -6.00
C GLN A 247 4.68 -4.96 -5.61
N LEU A 248 5.63 -5.51 -6.38
CA LEU A 248 7.06 -5.33 -6.15
C LEU A 248 7.50 -3.88 -6.36
N ALA A 249 6.96 -3.20 -7.37
CA ALA A 249 7.21 -1.79 -7.63
C ALA A 249 6.74 -0.86 -6.49
N MET A 250 5.57 -1.14 -5.91
CA MET A 250 4.98 -0.28 -4.87
C MET A 250 5.61 -0.49 -3.50
N THR A 251 6.09 -1.70 -3.21
CA THR A 251 6.48 -2.10 -1.85
C THR A 251 7.61 -1.24 -1.26
N PRO A 252 8.77 -1.02 -1.93
CA PRO A 252 9.85 -0.21 -1.38
C PRO A 252 9.42 1.20 -0.98
N THR A 253 8.71 1.88 -1.89
CA THR A 253 8.20 3.24 -1.67
C THR A 253 7.20 3.29 -0.52
N ARG A 254 6.25 2.35 -0.47
CA ARG A 254 5.24 2.26 0.59
C ARG A 254 5.86 1.96 1.95
N GLU A 255 6.81 1.03 2.00
CA GLU A 255 7.45 0.65 3.26
C GLU A 255 8.31 1.79 3.83
N ALA A 256 9.04 2.49 2.96
CA ALA A 256 9.87 3.62 3.34
C ALA A 256 9.05 4.85 3.80
N THR A 257 7.88 5.10 3.20
CA THR A 257 7.11 6.34 3.46
C THR A 257 6.06 6.22 4.55
N ALA A 258 5.51 5.03 4.78
CA ALA A 258 4.36 4.87 5.67
C ALA A 258 4.56 5.32 7.14
N PRO A 259 5.75 5.16 7.78
CA PRO A 259 5.96 5.70 9.13
C PRO A 259 5.83 7.22 9.16
N LEU A 260 6.24 7.89 8.08
CA LEU A 260 6.12 9.33 7.92
C LEU A 260 4.64 9.70 7.76
N THR A 261 3.92 9.02 6.87
CA THR A 261 2.53 9.39 6.52
C THR A 261 1.53 9.29 7.67
N ALA A 262 1.74 8.39 8.63
CA ALA A 262 0.81 8.16 9.74
C ALA A 262 0.63 9.40 10.65
N THR A 263 1.63 10.29 10.71
CA THR A 263 1.64 11.45 11.61
C THR A 263 1.30 12.77 10.92
N ILE A 264 1.21 12.77 9.58
CA ILE A 264 1.05 13.98 8.77
C ILE A 264 -0.32 14.62 8.96
N TYR A 265 -1.39 13.83 8.93
CA TYR A 265 -2.74 14.37 9.07
C TYR A 265 -2.94 15.09 10.42
N PRO A 266 -2.63 14.49 11.59
CA PRO A 266 -2.70 15.20 12.87
C PRO A 266 -1.80 16.44 12.92
N ALA A 267 -0.59 16.36 12.33
CA ALA A 267 0.32 17.49 12.29
C ALA A 267 -0.27 18.70 11.53
N PHE A 268 -0.87 18.46 10.36
CA PHE A 268 -1.54 19.52 9.59
C PHE A 268 -2.80 20.05 10.30
N ALA A 269 -3.60 19.18 10.92
CA ALA A 269 -4.79 19.60 11.66
C ALA A 269 -4.44 20.56 12.81
N ASN A 270 -3.32 20.34 13.52
CA ASN A 270 -2.88 21.18 14.63
C ASN A 270 -2.40 22.58 14.21
N VAL A 271 -1.89 22.74 12.99
CA VAL A 271 -1.38 24.03 12.49
C VAL A 271 -2.29 24.66 11.42
N ARG A 272 -3.47 24.10 11.18
CA ARG A 272 -4.37 24.51 10.09
C ARG A 272 -4.84 25.96 10.15
N HIS A 273 -4.82 26.57 11.33
CA HIS A 273 -5.28 27.94 11.57
C HIS A 273 -4.20 29.00 11.27
N ASP A 274 -2.96 28.58 11.00
CA ASP A 274 -1.84 29.46 10.62
C ASP A 274 -1.38 29.10 9.21
N PRO A 275 -1.81 29.84 8.17
CA PRO A 275 -1.51 29.52 6.77
C PRO A 275 -0.01 29.47 6.46
N ALA A 276 0.79 30.37 7.06
CA ALA A 276 2.22 30.44 6.83
C ALA A 276 2.93 29.22 7.45
N ARG A 277 2.56 28.87 8.69
CA ARG A 277 3.09 27.69 9.37
C ARG A 277 2.64 26.39 8.71
N LEU A 278 1.41 26.32 8.21
CA LEU A 278 0.90 25.17 7.47
C LEU A 278 1.65 24.99 6.14
N ALA A 279 1.90 26.06 5.40
CA ALA A 279 2.66 26.01 4.16
C ALA A 279 4.11 25.55 4.37
N ALA A 280 4.78 26.08 5.40
CA ALA A 280 6.12 25.65 5.78
C ALA A 280 6.15 24.17 6.24
N ALA A 281 5.16 23.75 7.05
CA ALA A 281 5.02 22.36 7.48
C ALA A 281 4.78 21.42 6.30
N TYR A 282 3.93 21.82 5.34
CA TYR A 282 3.68 21.07 4.12
C TYR A 282 4.97 20.87 3.31
N GLN A 283 5.69 21.95 2.97
CA GLN A 283 6.91 21.87 2.16
C GLN A 283 7.99 21.02 2.83
N ARG A 284 8.19 21.18 4.14
CA ARG A 284 9.16 20.38 4.91
C ARG A 284 8.79 18.90 4.91
N THR A 285 7.51 18.58 5.09
CA THR A 285 7.03 17.19 5.11
C THR A 285 7.10 16.57 3.72
N GLN A 286 6.75 17.32 2.67
CA GLN A 286 6.85 16.90 1.28
C GLN A 286 8.31 16.57 0.93
N ALA A 287 9.23 17.49 1.23
CA ALA A 287 10.67 17.30 1.01
C ALA A 287 11.21 16.06 1.72
N LEU A 288 10.81 15.82 2.98
CA LEU A 288 11.22 14.63 3.73
C LEU A 288 10.66 13.34 3.12
N LEU A 289 9.38 13.34 2.77
CA LEU A 289 8.70 12.19 2.18
C LEU A 289 9.34 11.81 0.83
N THR A 290 9.53 12.80 -0.04
CA THR A 290 10.13 12.62 -1.36
C THR A 290 11.59 12.20 -1.27
N ALA A 291 12.37 12.76 -0.34
CA ALA A 291 13.77 12.35 -0.11
C ALA A 291 13.93 10.90 0.36
N VAL A 292 12.87 10.28 0.89
CA VAL A 292 12.86 8.86 1.25
C VAL A 292 12.24 8.00 0.14
N ALA A 293 11.16 8.50 -0.49
CA ALA A 293 10.43 7.78 -1.51
C ALA A 293 11.19 7.61 -2.83
N LEU A 294 11.84 8.68 -3.31
CA LEU A 294 12.54 8.67 -4.60
C LEU A 294 13.65 7.63 -4.67
N PRO A 295 14.64 7.60 -3.74
CA PRO A 295 15.68 6.59 -3.80
C PRO A 295 15.13 5.16 -3.64
N ALA A 296 14.07 4.95 -2.84
CA ALA A 296 13.46 3.64 -2.67
C ALA A 296 12.79 3.12 -3.97
N GLY A 297 11.98 3.95 -4.63
CA GLY A 297 11.28 3.53 -5.86
C GLY A 297 12.15 3.55 -7.10
N ILE A 298 12.98 4.59 -7.29
CA ILE A 298 13.90 4.67 -8.44
C ILE A 298 15.04 3.65 -8.29
N GLY A 299 15.54 3.43 -7.07
CA GLY A 299 16.51 2.37 -6.81
C GLY A 299 15.96 1.00 -7.19
N MET A 300 14.72 0.69 -6.78
CA MET A 300 14.01 -0.54 -7.19
C MET A 300 13.87 -0.66 -8.71
N ALA A 301 13.55 0.45 -9.40
CA ALA A 301 13.44 0.45 -10.85
C ALA A 301 14.77 0.09 -11.52
N VAL A 302 15.87 0.71 -11.10
CA VAL A 302 17.18 0.52 -11.75
C VAL A 302 17.76 -0.88 -11.49
N ILE A 303 17.54 -1.46 -10.30
CA ILE A 303 18.02 -2.83 -9.99
C ILE A 303 17.03 -3.93 -10.40
N ALA A 304 15.94 -3.60 -11.10
CA ALA A 304 14.85 -4.54 -11.36
C ALA A 304 15.29 -5.77 -12.15
N ASP A 305 16.17 -5.64 -13.15
CA ASP A 305 16.63 -6.76 -13.98
C ASP A 305 17.43 -7.80 -13.16
N PRO A 306 18.55 -7.44 -12.51
CA PRO A 306 19.30 -8.41 -11.70
C PRO A 306 18.48 -8.93 -10.51
N LEU A 307 17.57 -8.12 -9.95
CA LEU A 307 16.70 -8.54 -8.86
C LEU A 307 15.70 -9.63 -9.31
N VAL A 308 15.03 -9.42 -10.45
CA VAL A 308 14.06 -10.40 -10.97
C VAL A 308 14.77 -11.69 -11.41
N ARG A 309 15.93 -11.59 -12.06
CA ARG A 309 16.72 -12.78 -12.44
C ARG A 309 17.16 -13.60 -11.24
N LEU A 310 17.66 -12.94 -10.19
CA LEU A 310 18.10 -13.62 -8.98
C LEU A 310 16.93 -14.22 -8.20
N VAL A 311 15.86 -13.44 -8.00
CA VAL A 311 14.83 -13.77 -7.01
C VAL A 311 13.65 -14.50 -7.63
N LEU A 312 13.27 -14.22 -8.87
CA LEU A 312 12.07 -14.80 -9.49
C LEU A 312 12.39 -15.79 -10.61
N GLY A 313 13.47 -15.58 -11.35
CA GLY A 313 13.90 -16.42 -12.47
C GLY A 313 13.27 -16.05 -13.82
N GLU A 314 13.60 -16.83 -14.85
CA GLU A 314 13.35 -16.48 -16.26
C GLU A 314 11.88 -16.32 -16.64
N LYS A 315 10.97 -17.11 -16.04
CA LYS A 315 9.54 -17.02 -16.33
C LYS A 315 8.91 -15.67 -15.95
N TRP A 316 9.61 -14.86 -15.15
CA TRP A 316 9.16 -13.55 -14.68
C TRP A 316 9.87 -12.38 -15.36
N LEU A 317 10.71 -12.59 -16.37
CA LEU A 317 11.40 -11.50 -17.07
C LEU A 317 10.47 -10.37 -17.58
N PRO A 318 9.23 -10.63 -18.08
CA PRO A 318 8.32 -9.56 -18.47
C PRO A 318 7.95 -8.58 -17.35
N VAL A 319 8.12 -8.98 -16.09
CA VAL A 319 7.88 -8.13 -14.91
C VAL A 319 8.90 -7.00 -14.79
N ILE A 320 10.11 -7.15 -15.34
CA ILE A 320 11.20 -6.17 -15.22
C ILE A 320 10.75 -4.80 -15.72
N PHE A 321 10.20 -4.73 -16.93
CA PHE A 321 9.69 -3.49 -17.52
C PHE A 321 8.57 -2.86 -16.66
N ILE A 322 7.71 -3.70 -16.07
CA ILE A 322 6.59 -3.26 -15.22
C ILE A 322 7.14 -2.63 -13.93
N ILE A 323 8.14 -3.27 -13.30
CA ILE A 323 8.80 -2.73 -12.10
C ILE A 323 9.49 -1.41 -12.44
N GLN A 324 10.28 -1.37 -13.51
CA GLN A 324 11.02 -0.18 -13.95
C GLN A 324 10.08 1.03 -14.13
N ALA A 325 8.97 0.83 -14.83
CA ALA A 325 8.01 1.88 -15.11
C ALA A 325 7.21 2.29 -13.85
N LEU A 326 6.61 1.33 -13.14
CA LEU A 326 5.69 1.61 -12.04
C LEU A 326 6.43 2.07 -10.77
N ALA A 327 7.60 1.53 -10.46
CA ALA A 327 8.33 1.90 -9.24
C ALA A 327 8.78 3.38 -9.29
N SER A 328 9.28 3.81 -10.45
CA SER A 328 9.63 5.21 -10.73
C SER A 328 8.43 6.14 -10.56
N VAL A 329 7.26 5.74 -11.07
CA VAL A 329 6.04 6.56 -11.00
C VAL A 329 5.42 6.58 -9.61
N TYR A 330 5.49 5.49 -8.84
CA TYR A 330 5.08 5.50 -7.44
C TYR A 330 5.97 6.41 -6.60
N ALA A 331 7.28 6.41 -6.84
CA ALA A 331 8.22 7.36 -6.23
C ALA A 331 7.85 8.82 -6.58
N LEU A 332 7.66 9.14 -7.86
CA LEU A 332 7.36 10.51 -8.30
C LEU A 332 5.99 11.01 -7.81
N GLN A 333 4.99 10.12 -7.72
CA GLN A 333 3.66 10.49 -7.18
C GLN A 333 3.70 10.96 -5.72
N THR A 334 4.77 10.67 -4.97
CA THR A 334 4.93 11.17 -3.60
C THR A 334 5.04 12.69 -3.53
N LEU A 335 5.45 13.36 -4.62
CA LEU A 335 5.39 14.81 -4.73
C LEU A 335 3.96 15.34 -4.52
N GLY A 336 2.94 14.62 -4.97
CA GLY A 336 1.53 15.02 -4.83
C GLY A 336 0.78 14.33 -3.68
N SER A 337 1.38 13.36 -2.98
CA SER A 337 0.63 12.47 -2.08
C SER A 337 0.10 13.17 -0.82
N LEU A 338 0.76 14.25 -0.38
CA LEU A 338 0.33 15.03 0.79
C LEU A 338 -0.94 15.86 0.55
N ASN A 339 -1.45 15.91 -0.68
CA ASN A 339 -2.72 16.55 -1.01
C ASN A 339 -3.89 15.94 -0.22
N GLN A 340 -3.90 14.62 -0.03
CA GLN A 340 -4.97 13.93 0.71
C GLN A 340 -5.02 14.35 2.20
N PRO A 341 -3.95 14.19 3.01
CA PRO A 341 -3.97 14.61 4.41
C PRO A 341 -4.14 16.12 4.58
N LEU A 342 -3.60 16.94 3.66
CA LEU A 342 -3.79 18.39 3.68
C LEU A 342 -5.26 18.77 3.44
N GLY A 343 -5.87 18.22 2.39
CA GLY A 343 -7.27 18.48 2.06
C GLY A 343 -8.21 18.00 3.17
N MET A 344 -7.93 16.86 3.80
CA MET A 344 -8.69 16.39 4.96
C MET A 344 -8.55 17.34 6.16
N ALA A 345 -7.34 17.81 6.47
CA ALA A 345 -7.11 18.73 7.60
C ALA A 345 -7.83 20.09 7.42
N LEU A 346 -8.01 20.52 6.17
CA LEU A 346 -8.73 21.74 5.78
C LEU A 346 -10.23 21.52 5.55
N GLY A 347 -10.75 20.30 5.72
CA GLY A 347 -12.16 19.99 5.46
C GLY A 347 -12.57 20.00 3.98
N GLN A 348 -11.61 19.98 3.05
CA GLN A 348 -11.82 20.05 1.60
C GLN A 348 -12.11 18.66 0.96
N THR A 349 -12.87 17.82 1.67
CA THR A 349 -13.17 16.44 1.23
C THR A 349 -13.93 16.39 -0.09
N ARG A 350 -14.85 17.35 -0.34
CA ARG A 350 -15.56 17.49 -1.62
C ARG A 350 -14.61 17.74 -2.79
N THR A 351 -13.60 18.59 -2.60
CA THR A 351 -12.59 18.89 -3.63
C THR A 351 -11.76 17.64 -3.95
N LEU A 352 -11.40 16.85 -2.93
CA LEU A 352 -10.69 15.58 -3.11
C LEU A 352 -11.54 14.56 -3.88
N PHE A 353 -12.83 14.44 -3.54
CA PHE A 353 -13.78 13.58 -4.24
C PHE A 353 -13.92 13.95 -5.73
N ILE A 354 -14.12 15.23 -6.03
CA ILE A 354 -14.23 15.72 -7.42
C ILE A 354 -12.94 15.41 -8.19
N ARG A 355 -11.77 15.61 -7.58
CA ARG A 355 -10.48 15.26 -8.19
C ARG A 355 -10.39 13.77 -8.48
N ASP A 356 -10.76 12.90 -7.54
CA ASP A 356 -10.68 11.46 -7.75
C ASP A 356 -11.65 10.98 -8.85
N ALA A 357 -12.83 11.62 -8.95
CA ALA A 357 -13.79 11.33 -10.01
C ALA A 357 -13.29 11.81 -11.39
N GLN A 358 -12.72 13.01 -11.47
CA GLN A 358 -12.09 13.52 -12.70
C GLN A 358 -10.91 12.64 -13.13
N MET A 359 -10.08 12.21 -12.18
CA MET A 359 -8.97 11.30 -12.44
C MET A 359 -9.45 9.95 -12.96
N LEU A 360 -10.58 9.44 -12.45
CA LEU A 360 -11.17 8.20 -12.95
C LEU A 360 -11.63 8.35 -14.41
N LEU A 361 -12.31 9.44 -14.72
CA LEU A 361 -12.81 9.75 -16.07
C LEU A 361 -11.68 9.93 -17.09
N VAL A 362 -10.52 10.44 -16.67
CA VAL A 362 -9.32 10.55 -17.53
C VAL A 362 -8.58 9.21 -17.61
N ARG A 363 -8.44 8.51 -16.48
CA ARG A 363 -7.65 7.28 -16.39
C ARG A 363 -8.26 6.14 -17.20
N ILE A 364 -9.59 5.97 -17.15
CA ILE A 364 -10.27 4.87 -17.85
C ILE A 364 -10.00 4.91 -19.37
N PRO A 365 -10.30 6.00 -20.11
CA PRO A 365 -10.04 6.07 -21.54
C PRO A 365 -8.56 5.94 -21.89
N VAL A 366 -7.67 6.63 -21.15
CA VAL A 366 -6.22 6.58 -21.45
C VAL A 366 -5.67 5.18 -21.29
N ILE A 367 -6.03 4.47 -20.21
CA ILE A 367 -5.63 3.08 -19.99
C ILE A 367 -6.25 2.15 -21.03
N THR A 368 -7.53 2.31 -21.36
CA THR A 368 -8.21 1.48 -22.36
C THR A 368 -7.60 1.66 -23.75
N ILE A 369 -7.36 2.89 -24.19
CA ILE A 369 -6.69 3.18 -25.46
C ILE A 369 -5.28 2.57 -25.45
N GLY A 370 -4.50 2.83 -24.41
CA GLY A 370 -3.15 2.26 -24.30
C GLY A 370 -3.14 0.74 -24.41
N LEU A 371 -4.07 0.08 -23.73
CA LEU A 371 -4.20 -1.38 -23.73
C LEU A 371 -4.61 -1.93 -25.11
N VAL A 372 -5.60 -1.32 -25.77
CA VAL A 372 -6.13 -1.82 -27.04
C VAL A 372 -5.10 -1.67 -28.17
N PHE A 373 -4.35 -0.57 -28.21
CA PHE A 373 -3.41 -0.31 -29.30
C PHE A 373 -2.03 -0.96 -29.11
N TRP A 374 -1.53 -1.06 -27.86
CA TRP A 374 -0.16 -1.54 -27.59
C TRP A 374 -0.09 -2.64 -26.53
N GLY A 375 -1.22 -3.24 -26.15
CA GLY A 375 -1.27 -4.32 -25.16
C GLY A 375 -0.76 -3.90 -23.79
N LEU A 376 -0.09 -4.83 -23.10
CA LEU A 376 0.41 -4.60 -21.73
C LEU A 376 1.40 -3.42 -21.64
N PRO A 377 2.38 -3.25 -22.55
CA PRO A 377 3.24 -2.06 -22.55
C PRO A 377 2.49 -0.73 -22.64
N GLY A 378 1.47 -0.66 -23.50
CA GLY A 378 0.65 0.54 -23.64
C GLY A 378 -0.15 0.89 -22.39
N LEU A 379 -0.66 -0.11 -21.68
CA LEU A 379 -1.30 0.09 -20.39
C LEU A 379 -0.32 0.59 -19.33
N VAL A 380 0.88 0.01 -19.25
CA VAL A 380 1.91 0.45 -18.30
C VAL A 380 2.31 1.90 -18.58
N PHE A 381 2.51 2.27 -19.84
CA PHE A 381 2.78 3.65 -20.23
C PHE A 381 1.62 4.60 -19.90
N SER A 382 0.38 4.16 -20.10
CA SER A 382 -0.82 4.89 -19.70
C SER A 382 -0.89 5.10 -18.19
N ARG A 383 -0.44 4.10 -17.41
CA ARG A 383 -0.36 4.20 -15.95
C ARG A 383 0.70 5.19 -15.50
N VAL A 384 1.84 5.23 -16.20
CA VAL A 384 2.91 6.22 -16.02
C VAL A 384 2.36 7.62 -16.29
N LEU A 385 1.76 7.83 -17.46
CA LEU A 385 1.22 9.12 -17.89
C LEU A 385 0.14 9.64 -16.92
N THR A 386 -0.84 8.81 -16.59
CA THR A 386 -1.91 9.19 -15.65
C THR A 386 -1.39 9.40 -14.23
N GLY A 387 -0.35 8.68 -13.80
CA GLY A 387 0.31 8.88 -12.52
C GLY A 387 1.03 10.22 -12.42
N LEU A 388 1.81 10.59 -13.44
CA LEU A 388 2.49 11.88 -13.50
C LEU A 388 1.49 13.04 -13.62
N PHE A 389 0.46 12.88 -14.44
CA PHE A 389 -0.64 13.84 -14.54
C PHE A 389 -1.35 14.04 -13.20
N SER A 390 -1.64 12.96 -12.47
CA SER A 390 -2.23 13.01 -11.13
C SER A 390 -1.33 13.72 -10.13
N ALA A 391 -0.02 13.45 -10.15
CA ALA A 391 0.94 14.16 -9.31
C ALA A 391 0.92 15.68 -9.57
N PHE A 392 0.92 16.07 -10.84
CA PHE A 392 0.86 17.48 -11.24
C PHE A 392 -0.45 18.16 -10.81
N VAL A 393 -1.60 17.52 -11.05
CA VAL A 393 -2.90 18.05 -10.60
C VAL A 393 -2.96 18.17 -9.07
N ASN A 394 -2.42 17.21 -8.33
CA ASN A 394 -2.34 17.28 -6.87
C ASN A 394 -1.51 18.49 -6.41
N MET A 395 -0.39 18.81 -7.08
CA MET A 395 0.41 19.99 -6.77
C MET A 395 -0.33 21.31 -7.07
N ILE A 396 -1.17 21.34 -8.12
CA ILE A 396 -2.05 22.49 -8.41
C ILE A 396 -3.10 22.66 -7.31
N ILE A 397 -3.70 21.57 -6.83
CA ILE A 397 -4.69 21.63 -5.76
C ILE A 397 -4.06 22.15 -4.46
N VAL A 398 -2.83 21.71 -4.15
CA VAL A 398 -2.05 22.24 -3.02
C VAL A 398 -1.83 23.75 -3.16
N LYS A 399 -1.49 24.25 -4.35
CA LYS A 399 -1.41 25.70 -4.61
C LYS A 399 -2.73 26.40 -4.28
N ARG A 400 -3.87 25.80 -4.60
CA ARG A 400 -5.19 26.36 -4.27
C ARG A 400 -5.47 26.34 -2.77
N PHE A 401 -4.99 25.33 -2.04
CA PHE A 401 -5.25 25.19 -0.60
C PHE A 401 -4.38 26.09 0.27
N ILE A 402 -3.10 26.24 -0.04
CA ILE A 402 -2.11 26.91 0.83
C ILE A 402 -1.25 27.95 0.10
N SER A 403 -1.59 28.31 -1.14
CA SER A 403 -0.88 29.30 -1.97
C SER A 403 0.58 28.96 -2.30
N VAL A 404 1.01 27.71 -2.08
CA VAL A 404 2.36 27.26 -2.45
C VAL A 404 2.38 26.89 -3.94
N SER A 405 3.14 27.64 -4.73
CA SER A 405 3.26 27.40 -6.18
C SER A 405 3.86 26.02 -6.51
N VAL A 406 3.51 25.48 -7.67
CA VAL A 406 4.08 24.20 -8.17
C VAL A 406 5.61 24.32 -8.31
N SER A 407 6.11 25.48 -8.75
CA SER A 407 7.54 25.75 -8.84
C SER A 407 8.23 25.70 -7.46
N ALA A 408 7.61 26.29 -6.43
CA ALA A 408 8.16 26.23 -5.07
C ALA A 408 8.18 24.79 -4.54
N GLN A 409 7.15 23.99 -4.83
CA GLN A 409 7.12 22.56 -4.47
C GLN A 409 8.24 21.78 -5.17
N LEU A 410 8.44 21.96 -6.47
CA LEU A 410 9.53 21.30 -7.20
C LEU A 410 10.90 21.75 -6.71
N TRP A 411 11.07 23.05 -6.45
CA TRP A 411 12.32 23.62 -5.95
C TRP A 411 12.69 23.09 -4.57
N ALA A 412 11.70 22.96 -3.67
CA ALA A 412 11.90 22.35 -2.35
C ALA A 412 12.39 20.89 -2.44
N ASN A 413 12.06 20.19 -3.52
CA ASN A 413 12.42 18.80 -3.78
C ASN A 413 13.59 18.62 -4.76
N PHE A 414 14.15 19.72 -5.28
CA PHE A 414 15.17 19.68 -6.34
C PHE A 414 16.37 18.80 -5.97
N ARG A 415 16.84 18.91 -4.72
CA ARG A 415 17.99 18.11 -4.23
C ARG A 415 17.72 16.61 -4.25
N ALA A 416 16.52 16.19 -3.85
CA ALA A 416 16.12 14.78 -3.88
C ALA A 416 15.97 14.29 -5.32
N LEU A 417 15.35 15.09 -6.20
CA LEU A 417 15.20 14.78 -7.63
C LEU A 417 16.55 14.64 -8.33
N ALA A 418 17.45 15.61 -8.15
CA ALA A 418 18.79 15.59 -8.72
C ALA A 418 19.62 14.42 -8.17
N SER A 419 19.55 14.17 -6.86
CA SER A 419 20.28 13.06 -6.24
C SER A 419 19.78 11.70 -6.70
N SER A 420 18.47 11.52 -6.86
CA SER A 420 17.92 10.29 -7.42
C SER A 420 18.24 10.12 -8.90
N ALA A 421 18.37 11.21 -9.67
CA ALA A 421 18.84 11.14 -11.06
C ALA A 421 20.32 10.73 -11.14
N VAL A 422 21.19 11.29 -10.28
CA VAL A 422 22.61 10.90 -10.17
C VAL A 422 22.73 9.43 -9.77
N MET A 423 21.96 9.00 -8.76
CA MET A 423 21.88 7.61 -8.34
C MET A 423 21.45 6.71 -9.51
N ALA A 424 20.35 7.05 -10.20
CA ALA A 424 19.86 6.24 -11.30
C ALA A 424 20.87 6.13 -12.44
N ALA A 425 21.47 7.26 -12.86
CA ALA A 425 22.48 7.29 -13.91
C ALA A 425 23.71 6.47 -13.54
N GLY A 426 24.24 6.63 -12.32
CA GLY A 426 25.44 5.92 -11.87
C GLY A 426 25.22 4.42 -11.69
N VAL A 427 24.07 4.01 -11.13
CA VAL A 427 23.72 2.59 -10.98
C VAL A 427 23.46 1.95 -12.34
N SER A 428 22.70 2.61 -13.24
CA SER A 428 22.48 2.09 -14.60
C SER A 428 23.76 2.01 -15.42
N LEU A 429 24.70 2.93 -15.22
CA LEU A 429 26.00 2.90 -15.89
C LEU A 429 26.86 1.76 -15.36
N ALA A 430 26.93 1.58 -14.04
CA ALA A 430 27.65 0.49 -13.41
C ALA A 430 27.10 -0.87 -13.82
N ASP A 431 25.78 -1.03 -13.84
CA ASP A 431 25.10 -2.26 -14.28
C ASP A 431 25.47 -2.62 -15.73
N ARG A 432 25.49 -1.62 -16.63
CA ARG A 432 25.93 -1.81 -18.02
C ARG A 432 27.39 -2.23 -18.14
N TYR A 433 28.29 -1.72 -17.29
CA TYR A 433 29.71 -2.10 -17.30
C TYR A 433 29.98 -3.47 -16.69
N MET A 434 29.24 -3.86 -15.64
CA MET A 434 29.35 -5.18 -15.02
C MET A 434 28.85 -6.30 -15.95
N GLY A 435 27.94 -5.98 -16.88
CA GLY A 435 27.34 -6.96 -17.76
C GLY A 435 26.28 -7.80 -17.07
N VAL A 436 25.71 -8.76 -17.80
CA VAL A 436 24.70 -9.68 -17.26
C VAL A 436 25.40 -10.88 -16.65
N GLU A 437 25.51 -10.90 -15.33
CA GLU A 437 25.97 -12.08 -14.60
C GLU A 437 24.94 -13.21 -14.67
N THR A 438 25.40 -14.43 -14.93
CA THR A 438 24.54 -15.62 -15.00
C THR A 438 24.66 -16.51 -13.78
N THR A 439 25.71 -16.32 -12.96
CA THR A 439 25.90 -17.09 -11.74
C THR A 439 25.09 -16.49 -10.59
N HIS A 440 24.48 -17.33 -9.74
CA HIS A 440 23.73 -16.86 -8.57
C HIS A 440 24.59 -15.98 -7.65
N ILE A 441 25.85 -16.38 -7.43
CA ILE A 441 26.80 -15.61 -6.61
C ILE A 441 27.13 -14.28 -7.29
N GLY A 442 27.36 -14.28 -8.61
CA GLY A 442 27.57 -13.07 -9.40
C GLY A 442 26.40 -12.09 -9.29
N LEU A 443 25.17 -12.57 -9.44
CA LEU A 443 23.96 -11.75 -9.29
C LEU A 443 23.79 -11.17 -7.86
N VAL A 444 24.09 -11.95 -6.82
CA VAL A 444 24.07 -11.45 -5.43
C VAL A 444 25.11 -10.35 -5.23
N LEU A 445 26.33 -10.56 -5.70
CA LEU A 445 27.41 -9.57 -5.59
C LEU A 445 27.12 -8.32 -6.43
N GLN A 446 26.60 -8.48 -7.64
CA GLN A 446 26.15 -7.38 -8.52
C GLN A 446 25.07 -6.57 -7.82
N LEU A 447 24.01 -7.19 -7.30
CA LEU A 447 22.96 -6.48 -6.57
C LEU A 447 23.50 -5.76 -5.33
N ALA A 448 24.34 -6.42 -4.53
CA ALA A 448 24.96 -5.80 -3.36
C ALA A 448 25.78 -4.56 -3.76
N ALA A 449 26.58 -4.68 -4.81
CA ALA A 449 27.38 -3.57 -5.35
C ALA A 449 26.51 -2.42 -5.87
N LEU A 450 25.45 -2.71 -6.63
CA LEU A 450 24.52 -1.71 -7.16
C LEU A 450 23.73 -0.99 -6.05
N ILE A 451 23.30 -1.72 -5.02
CA ILE A 451 22.60 -1.15 -3.85
C ILE A 451 23.56 -0.25 -3.05
N CYS A 452 24.77 -0.72 -2.77
CA CYS A 452 25.79 0.08 -2.08
C CYS A 452 26.16 1.33 -2.87
N LEU A 453 26.42 1.19 -4.19
CA LEU A 453 26.71 2.31 -5.08
C LEU A 453 25.56 3.30 -5.12
N GLY A 454 24.31 2.83 -5.23
CA GLY A 454 23.13 3.68 -5.23
C GLY A 454 22.99 4.47 -3.93
N GLY A 455 23.18 3.81 -2.78
CA GLY A 455 23.18 4.47 -1.47
C GLY A 455 24.27 5.54 -1.34
N VAL A 456 25.50 5.23 -1.77
CA VAL A 456 26.62 6.17 -1.74
C VAL A 456 26.38 7.36 -2.67
N LEU A 457 25.95 7.12 -3.91
CA LEU A 457 25.68 8.17 -4.89
C LEU A 457 24.56 9.10 -4.41
N TYR A 458 23.46 8.54 -3.92
CA TYR A 458 22.33 9.33 -3.45
C TYR A 458 22.68 10.17 -2.21
N CYS A 459 23.26 9.55 -1.19
CA CYS A 459 23.65 10.26 0.03
C CYS A 459 24.76 11.28 -0.25
N GLY A 460 25.76 10.91 -1.05
CA GLY A 460 26.87 11.77 -1.44
C GLY A 460 26.41 12.99 -2.24
N SER A 461 25.59 12.80 -3.27
CA SER A 461 25.07 13.91 -4.08
C SER A 461 24.11 14.79 -3.27
N SER A 462 23.30 14.21 -2.39
CA SER A 462 22.37 14.96 -1.54
C SER A 462 23.12 15.87 -0.55
N ILE A 463 24.14 15.34 0.13
CA ILE A 463 25.00 16.11 1.03
C ILE A 463 25.78 17.17 0.24
N PHE A 464 26.33 16.82 -0.93
CA PHE A 464 27.05 17.77 -1.78
C PHE A 464 26.17 18.94 -2.19
N LEU A 465 24.97 18.67 -2.71
CA LEU A 465 24.01 19.72 -3.08
C LEU A 465 23.56 20.55 -1.87
N TRP A 466 23.38 19.92 -0.70
CA TRP A 466 23.07 20.64 0.53
C TRP A 466 24.19 21.59 0.96
N LEU A 467 25.46 21.21 0.79
CA LEU A 467 26.61 22.07 1.07
C LEU A 467 26.73 23.22 0.08
N VAL A 468 26.56 22.94 -1.23
CA VAL A 468 26.65 23.95 -2.30
C VAL A 468 25.53 25.00 -2.21
N MET A 469 24.35 24.63 -1.68
CA MET A 469 23.21 25.55 -1.54
C MET A 469 23.20 26.31 -0.21
N ASP A 470 24.33 26.41 0.50
CA ASP A 470 24.46 27.09 1.81
C ASP A 470 23.59 26.48 2.93
N ARG A 471 23.48 25.15 2.95
CA ARG A 471 22.83 24.37 4.02
C ARG A 471 21.37 24.78 4.31
N PRO A 472 20.48 24.76 3.30
CA PRO A 472 19.09 25.12 3.50
C PRO A 472 18.40 24.12 4.44
N ASN A 473 17.36 24.58 5.14
CA ASN A 473 16.53 23.72 5.96
C ASN A 473 15.89 22.62 5.09
N GLY A 474 16.05 21.36 5.49
CA GLY A 474 15.54 20.23 4.73
C GLY A 474 15.77 18.87 5.39
N PRO A 475 15.58 17.77 4.64
CA PRO A 475 15.75 16.41 5.14
C PRO A 475 17.10 16.16 5.84
N GLU A 476 18.18 16.69 5.29
CA GLU A 476 19.55 16.56 5.78
C GLU A 476 19.74 17.25 7.13
N THR A 477 19.01 18.36 7.36
CA THR A 477 19.00 19.06 8.65
C THR A 477 18.31 18.21 9.72
N GLU A 478 17.24 17.49 9.37
CA GLU A 478 16.55 16.58 10.29
C GLU A 478 17.41 15.36 10.62
N VAL A 479 18.07 14.78 9.62
CA VAL A 479 19.04 13.71 9.83
C VAL A 479 20.17 14.18 10.76
N ARG A 480 20.72 15.38 10.54
CA ARG A 480 21.74 15.97 11.41
C ARG A 480 21.24 16.16 12.86
N LYS A 481 20.01 16.64 13.06
CA LYS A 481 19.41 16.80 14.39
C LYS A 481 19.25 15.46 15.10
N ILE A 482 18.77 14.44 14.38
CA ILE A 482 18.62 13.08 14.92
C ILE A 482 20.00 12.51 15.29
N ALA A 483 20.98 12.61 14.40
CA ALA A 483 22.34 12.14 14.63
C ALA A 483 22.99 12.83 15.85
N ALA A 484 22.85 14.16 15.97
CA ALA A 484 23.34 14.92 17.11
C ALA A 484 22.70 14.45 18.44
N LYS A 485 21.40 14.17 18.43
CA LYS A 485 20.66 13.68 19.61
C LYS A 485 21.04 12.25 20.02
N VAL A 486 21.40 11.40 19.04
CA VAL A 486 21.88 10.04 19.32
C VAL A 486 23.31 10.10 19.87
N LEU A 487 24.19 10.87 19.23
CA LEU A 487 25.58 11.07 19.68
C LEU A 487 25.63 11.65 21.10
N SER A 488 24.78 12.61 21.44
CA SER A 488 24.72 13.16 22.80
C SER A 488 24.25 12.14 23.84
N LYS A 489 23.45 11.13 23.45
CA LYS A 489 23.04 10.05 24.37
C LYS A 489 24.14 9.01 24.56
N VAL A 490 24.93 8.75 23.51
CA VAL A 490 26.06 7.81 23.58
C VAL A 490 27.25 8.43 24.31
N SER A 491 27.45 9.75 24.26
CA SER A 491 28.49 10.44 25.02
C SER A 491 28.19 10.60 26.52
N HIS A 492 26.96 10.29 26.96
CA HIS A 492 26.51 10.35 28.35
C HIS A 492 26.21 8.96 28.95
N ALA A 493 26.47 7.89 28.19
CA ALA A 493 26.45 6.49 28.65
C ALA A 493 27.89 5.98 28.65
#